data_AF-A0A6C0KG18-F1
#
_entry.id   AF-A0A6C0KG18-F1
#
_cell.length_a   1.000
_cell.length_b   1.000
_cell.length_c   1.000
_cell.angle_alpha   90.00
_cell.angle_beta   90.00
_cell.angle_gamma   90.00
#
_symmetry.space_group_name_H-M   'P 1'
#
loop_
_entity.id
_entity.type
_entity.pdbx_description
1 polymer ?
#
loop_
_entity_poly.entity_id
_entity_poly.type
_entity_poly.pdbx_seq_one_letter_code
_entity_poly.pdbx_strand_id
1 'polypeptide(L)'
;MSSFGSEKVHSSEKKKVKAAPRSEFVISMSLFVAITGLILAFDPEKKKLLKKLLTNYRFLGMFFTIIGFCAYTLFYMKGDDEESDRVRDATKSGLIAFIIALLAYLDLKAAPFFIVWLTSYYLQVA
;
A
#
# COMPACT_ATOMS: atom_id res chain seq x y z
N MET A 1 -19.78 33.19 -34.21
CA MET A 1 -19.77 32.68 -32.82
C MET A 1 -20.35 31.27 -32.83
N SER A 2 -19.71 30.37 -32.08
CA SER A 2 -20.16 29.03 -31.65
C SER A 2 -20.54 28.00 -32.72
N SER A 3 -19.61 27.08 -33.02
CA SER A 3 -19.85 25.64 -32.88
C SER A 3 -18.52 24.88 -32.95
N PHE A 4 -17.76 24.92 -31.85
CA PHE A 4 -16.76 23.90 -31.54
C PHE A 4 -17.42 22.92 -30.56
N GLY A 5 -17.24 21.62 -30.77
CA GLY A 5 -17.53 20.62 -29.75
C GLY A 5 -18.43 19.49 -30.23
N SER A 6 -17.85 18.56 -30.99
CA SER A 6 -18.33 17.18 -31.00
C SER A 6 -17.15 16.25 -30.75
N GLU A 7 -16.52 16.42 -29.60
CA GLU A 7 -15.59 15.45 -29.04
C GLU A 7 -16.43 14.30 -28.50
N LYS A 8 -16.41 13.17 -29.22
CA LYS A 8 -17.04 11.93 -28.80
C LYS A 8 -16.33 11.43 -27.54
N VAL A 9 -16.86 11.81 -26.39
CA VAL A 9 -16.55 11.18 -25.10
C VAL A 9 -16.94 9.72 -25.23
N HIS A 10 -15.93 8.87 -25.51
CA HIS A 10 -16.01 7.45 -25.31
C HIS A 10 -16.32 7.24 -23.83
N SER A 11 -17.61 7.09 -23.53
CA SER A 11 -18.10 6.63 -22.25
C SER A 11 -17.57 5.21 -22.07
N SER A 12 -16.40 5.12 -21.42
CA SER A 12 -15.90 3.87 -20.87
C SER A 12 -16.91 3.42 -19.84
N GLU A 13 -17.82 2.56 -20.29
CA GLU A 13 -18.66 1.70 -19.49
C GLU A 13 -17.79 1.14 -18.35
N LYS A 14 -17.98 1.68 -17.14
CA LYS A 14 -17.34 1.17 -15.93
C LYS A 14 -17.88 -0.25 -15.70
N LYS A 15 -17.25 -1.24 -16.36
CA LYS A 15 -17.39 -2.64 -16.01
C LYS A 15 -17.17 -2.73 -14.51
N LYS A 16 -18.24 -3.04 -13.77
CA LYS A 16 -18.16 -3.36 -12.34
C LYS A 16 -17.23 -4.55 -12.21
N VAL A 17 -15.95 -4.27 -11.97
CA VAL A 17 -14.96 -5.27 -11.62
C VAL A 17 -15.48 -5.89 -10.32
N LYS A 18 -16.04 -7.10 -10.43
CA LYS A 18 -16.40 -7.89 -9.25
C LYS A 18 -15.12 -8.02 -8.44
N ALA A 19 -15.15 -7.54 -7.19
CA ALA A 19 -14.02 -7.65 -6.28
C ALA A 19 -13.54 -9.11 -6.26
N ALA A 20 -12.26 -9.32 -6.52
CA ALA A 20 -11.66 -10.64 -6.54
C ALA A 20 -11.93 -11.35 -5.19
N PRO A 21 -12.22 -12.66 -5.19
CA PRO A 21 -12.50 -13.39 -3.97
C PRO A 21 -11.30 -13.28 -3.02
N ARG A 22 -11.57 -13.12 -1.70
CA ARG A 22 -10.53 -12.93 -0.67
C ARG A 22 -9.40 -13.97 -0.72
N SER A 23 -9.65 -15.17 -1.24
CA SER A 23 -8.64 -16.22 -1.41
C SER A 23 -7.57 -15.87 -2.46
N GLU A 24 -7.93 -15.25 -3.59
CA GLU A 24 -6.97 -14.85 -4.64
C GLU A 24 -6.03 -13.73 -4.15
N PHE A 25 -6.57 -12.84 -3.32
CA PHE A 25 -5.78 -11.81 -2.63
C PHE A 25 -4.73 -12.42 -1.71
N VAL A 26 -5.13 -13.36 -0.86
CA VAL A 26 -4.23 -14.02 0.09
C VAL A 26 -3.14 -14.79 -0.66
N ILE A 27 -3.49 -15.50 -1.73
CA ILE A 27 -2.51 -16.23 -2.55
C ILE A 27 -1.49 -15.28 -3.19
N SER A 28 -1.96 -14.19 -3.80
CA SER A 28 -1.08 -13.20 -4.45
C SER A 28 -0.18 -12.50 -3.43
N MET A 29 -0.73 -12.15 -2.27
CA MET A 29 0.03 -11.51 -1.19
C MET A 29 1.03 -12.47 -0.55
N SER A 30 0.65 -13.72 -0.32
CA SER A 30 1.55 -14.76 0.18
C SER A 30 2.69 -15.04 -0.78
N LEU A 31 2.42 -15.09 -2.10
CA LEU A 31 3.45 -15.27 -3.11
C LEU A 31 4.41 -14.07 -3.15
N PHE A 32 3.88 -12.85 -3.07
CA PHE A 32 4.69 -11.63 -3.01
C PHE A 32 5.58 -11.59 -1.77
N VAL A 33 5.04 -11.90 -0.60
CA VAL A 33 5.79 -11.98 0.66
C VAL A 33 6.84 -13.09 0.59
N ALA A 34 6.53 -14.23 -0.01
CA ALA A 34 7.48 -15.33 -0.19
C ALA A 34 8.64 -14.93 -1.12
N ILE A 35 8.36 -14.32 -2.28
CA ILE A 35 9.40 -13.86 -3.22
C ILE A 35 10.25 -12.77 -2.58
N THR A 36 9.62 -11.77 -1.96
CA THR A 36 10.34 -10.68 -1.29
C THR A 36 11.18 -11.20 -0.12
N GLY A 37 10.61 -12.10 0.68
CA GLY A 37 11.30 -12.77 1.78
C GLY A 37 12.46 -13.63 1.30
N LEU A 38 12.32 -14.29 0.16
CA LEU A 38 13.36 -15.10 -0.46
C LEU A 38 14.50 -14.21 -0.97
N ILE A 39 14.21 -13.12 -1.70
CA ILE A 39 15.22 -12.14 -2.10
C ILE A 39 15.96 -11.59 -0.88
N LEU A 40 15.22 -11.20 0.17
CA LEU A 40 15.82 -10.74 1.41
C LEU A 40 16.64 -11.85 2.10
N ALA A 41 16.23 -13.11 1.98
CA ALA A 41 16.93 -14.27 2.55
C ALA A 41 18.28 -14.55 1.86
N PHE A 42 18.33 -14.40 0.53
CA PHE A 42 19.53 -14.66 -0.26
C PHE A 42 20.51 -13.47 -0.28
N ASP A 43 20.05 -12.25 -0.07
CA ASP A 43 20.91 -11.06 -0.04
C ASP A 43 21.37 -10.67 1.39
N PRO A 44 22.61 -11.00 1.80
CA PRO A 44 23.11 -10.64 3.13
C PRO A 44 23.24 -9.12 3.31
N GLU A 45 23.44 -8.36 2.23
CA GLU A 45 23.50 -6.89 2.28
C GLU A 45 22.16 -6.27 2.67
N LYS A 46 21.06 -6.77 2.09
CA LYS A 46 19.70 -6.31 2.40
C LYS A 46 19.29 -6.69 3.82
N LYS A 47 19.69 -7.88 4.30
CA LYS A 47 19.54 -8.25 5.71
C LYS A 47 20.28 -7.31 6.64
N LYS A 48 21.50 -6.92 6.29
CA LYS A 48 22.31 -5.98 7.09
C LYS A 48 21.66 -4.60 7.16
N LEU A 49 21.10 -4.11 6.05
CA LEU A 49 20.31 -2.87 6.01
C LEU A 49 19.04 -2.97 6.86
N LEU A 50 18.29 -4.06 6.74
CA LEU A 50 17.09 -4.31 7.56
C LEU A 50 17.44 -4.34 9.05
N LYS A 51 18.49 -5.06 9.42
CA LYS A 51 18.97 -5.15 10.81
C LYS A 51 19.43 -3.79 11.31
N LYS A 52 20.18 -3.03 10.50
CA LYS A 52 20.62 -1.66 10.85
C LYS A 52 19.44 -0.71 11.05
N LEU A 53 18.39 -0.86 10.23
CA LEU A 53 17.18 -0.07 10.35
C LEU A 53 16.38 -0.42 11.60
N LEU A 54 16.18 -1.71 11.89
CA LEU A 54 15.48 -2.19 13.08
C LEU A 54 16.26 -1.96 14.39
N THR A 55 17.59 -1.93 14.35
CA THR A 55 18.41 -1.61 15.54
C THR A 55 18.50 -0.09 15.79
N ASN A 56 18.09 0.75 14.82
CA ASN A 56 18.15 2.19 15.00
C ASN A 56 16.96 2.68 15.85
N TYR A 57 17.23 3.00 17.12
CA TYR A 57 16.22 3.52 18.06
C TYR A 57 15.44 4.74 17.55
N ARG A 58 16.07 5.63 16.78
CA ARG A 58 15.38 6.81 16.21
C ARG A 58 14.36 6.41 15.15
N PHE A 59 14.73 5.47 14.29
CA PHE A 59 13.82 4.91 13.30
C PHE A 59 12.70 4.13 13.98
N LEU A 60 13.05 3.27 14.95
CA LEU A 60 12.11 2.42 15.66
C LEU A 60 11.07 3.25 16.42
N GLY A 61 11.49 4.35 17.07
CA GLY A 61 10.58 5.30 17.71
C GLY A 61 9.57 5.88 16.73
N MET A 62 10.03 6.43 15.59
CA MET A 62 9.13 6.96 14.55
C MET A 62 8.22 5.87 13.97
N PHE A 63 8.75 4.67 13.74
CA PHE A 63 7.97 3.53 13.24
C PHE A 63 6.82 3.19 14.20
N PHE A 64 7.11 3.06 15.50
CA PHE A 64 6.07 2.81 16.51
C PHE A 64 5.08 3.96 16.63
N THR A 65 5.50 5.22 16.51
CA THR A 65 4.58 6.35 16.48
C THR A 65 3.64 6.29 15.28
N ILE A 66 4.16 5.99 14.09
CA ILE A 66 3.34 5.85 12.87
C ILE A 66 2.36 4.69 13.00
N ILE A 67 2.83 3.53 13.44
CA ILE A 67 1.97 2.34 13.66
C ILE A 67 0.92 2.63 14.73
N GLY A 68 1.30 3.27 15.84
CA GLY A 68 0.40 3.68 16.91
C GLY A 68 -0.65 4.68 16.42
N PHE A 69 -0.27 5.65 15.61
CA PHE A 69 -1.18 6.61 14.99
C PHE A 69 -2.15 5.92 14.01
N CYS A 70 -1.66 5.01 13.18
CA CYS A 70 -2.49 4.23 12.26
C CYS A 70 -3.48 3.34 13.04
N ALA A 71 -3.02 2.66 14.08
CA ALA A 71 -3.85 1.79 14.92
C ALA A 71 -4.90 2.59 15.68
N TYR A 72 -4.53 3.73 16.27
CA TYR A 72 -5.45 4.66 16.91
C TYR A 72 -6.53 5.13 15.94
N THR A 73 -6.13 5.57 14.76
CA THR A 73 -7.05 6.06 13.73
C THR A 73 -7.99 4.96 13.23
N LEU A 74 -7.48 3.77 12.95
CA LEU A 74 -8.28 2.66 12.42
C LEU A 74 -9.20 2.01 13.47
N PHE A 75 -8.80 1.98 14.74
CA PHE A 75 -9.54 1.29 15.80
C PHE A 75 -10.44 2.23 16.60
N TYR A 76 -9.99 3.48 16.83
CA TYR A 76 -10.67 4.44 17.70
C TYR A 76 -11.61 5.38 16.94
N MET A 77 -11.31 5.77 15.69
CA MET A 77 -12.23 6.57 14.85
C MET A 77 -13.25 5.70 14.11
N LYS A 78 -13.74 4.64 14.76
CA LYS A 78 -14.76 3.75 14.19
C LYS A 78 -16.15 4.37 14.38
N GLY A 79 -16.41 5.46 13.67
CA GLY A 79 -17.75 6.05 13.49
C GLY A 79 -18.27 5.80 12.08
N ASP A 80 -19.60 5.77 11.90
CA ASP A 80 -20.27 5.66 10.58
C ASP A 80 -20.34 7.00 9.83
N ASP A 81 -19.47 7.95 10.17
CA ASP A 81 -19.41 9.28 9.57
C ASP A 81 -18.50 9.27 8.33
N GLU A 82 -18.90 9.95 7.25
CA GLU A 82 -18.11 10.11 6.01
C GLU A 82 -16.68 10.63 6.27
N GLU A 83 -16.50 11.45 7.31
CA GLU A 83 -15.20 11.95 7.73
C GLU A 83 -14.29 10.82 8.23
N SER A 84 -14.83 9.88 9.01
CA SER A 84 -14.10 8.73 9.53
C SER A 84 -13.61 7.83 8.39
N ASP A 85 -14.42 7.62 7.36
CA ASP A 85 -14.03 6.81 6.21
C ASP A 85 -12.94 7.48 5.36
N ARG A 86 -13.01 8.79 5.15
CA ARG A 86 -11.94 9.54 4.46
C ARG A 86 -10.61 9.45 5.21
N VAL A 87 -10.63 9.59 6.53
CA VAL A 87 -9.42 9.50 7.36
C VAL A 87 -8.85 8.07 7.32
N ARG A 88 -9.70 7.04 7.32
CA ARG A 88 -9.26 5.64 7.19
C ARG A 88 -8.62 5.37 5.83
N ASP A 89 -9.17 5.88 4.73
CA ASP A 89 -8.59 5.70 3.40
C ASP A 89 -7.28 6.47 3.22
N ALA A 90 -7.19 7.68 3.77
CA ALA A 90 -5.92 8.41 3.83
C ALA A 90 -4.87 7.65 4.67
N THR A 91 -5.27 7.04 5.78
CA THR A 91 -4.39 6.25 6.65
C THR A 91 -3.90 4.99 5.95
N LYS A 92 -4.77 4.26 5.24
CA LYS A 92 -4.37 3.11 4.41
C LYS A 92 -3.37 3.52 3.34
N SER A 93 -3.64 4.61 2.62
CA SER A 93 -2.76 5.15 1.57
C SER A 93 -1.40 5.56 2.14
N GLY A 94 -1.39 6.25 3.28
CA GLY A 94 -0.18 6.64 3.99
C GLY A 94 0.63 5.44 4.47
N LEU A 95 -0.02 4.39 4.98
CA LEU A 95 0.64 3.15 5.38
C LEU A 95 1.29 2.44 4.18
N ILE A 96 0.62 2.40 3.03
CA ILE A 96 1.16 1.83 1.79
C ILE A 96 2.40 2.63 1.33
N ALA A 97 2.30 3.97 1.30
CA ALA A 97 3.43 4.84 0.95
C ALA A 97 4.61 4.66 1.91
N PHE A 98 4.33 4.48 3.20
CA PHE A 98 5.35 4.19 4.20
C PHE A 98 6.03 2.84 3.95
N ILE A 99 5.27 1.77 3.67
CA ILE A 99 5.83 0.46 3.33
C ILE A 99 6.69 0.55 2.05
N ILE A 100 6.24 1.28 1.04
CA ILE A 100 7.03 1.52 -0.18
C ILE A 100 8.35 2.24 0.13
N ALA A 101 8.32 3.28 0.96
CA ALA A 101 9.51 3.99 1.39
C ALA A 101 10.50 3.06 2.14
N LEU A 102 10.00 2.14 2.97
CA LEU A 102 10.82 1.13 3.63
C LEU A 102 11.45 0.15 2.62
N LEU A 103 10.68 -0.32 1.65
CA LEU A 103 11.19 -1.22 0.62
C LEU A 103 12.22 -0.54 -0.29
N ALA A 104 12.00 0.74 -0.62
CA ALA A 104 12.96 1.55 -1.37
C ALA A 104 14.27 1.74 -0.59
N TYR A 105 14.18 1.97 0.73
CA TYR A 105 15.36 2.05 1.59
C TYR A 105 16.16 0.73 1.64
N LEU A 106 15.48 -0.41 1.53
CA LEU A 106 16.09 -1.75 1.44
C LEU A 106 16.61 -2.10 0.04
N ASP A 107 16.57 -1.15 -0.89
CA ASP A 107 16.93 -1.29 -2.30
C ASP A 107 16.22 -2.49 -2.97
N LEU A 108 14.97 -2.75 -2.57
CA LEU A 108 14.11 -3.77 -3.16
C LEU A 108 13.35 -3.18 -4.35
N LYS A 109 14.04 -2.88 -5.45
CA LYS A 109 13.51 -2.16 -6.62
C LYS A 109 12.19 -2.74 -7.17
N ALA A 110 12.01 -4.06 -7.14
CA ALA A 110 10.80 -4.70 -7.64
C ALA A 110 9.63 -4.66 -6.64
N ALA A 111 9.89 -4.53 -5.34
CA ALA A 111 8.87 -4.68 -4.31
C ALA A 111 7.83 -3.53 -4.27
N PRO A 112 8.21 -2.24 -4.43
CA PRO A 112 7.26 -1.14 -4.57
C PRO A 112 6.24 -1.34 -5.70
N PHE A 113 6.68 -1.85 -6.85
CA PHE A 113 5.82 -2.11 -8.00
C PHE A 113 4.70 -3.11 -7.64
N PHE A 114 5.06 -4.24 -7.04
CA PHE A 114 4.09 -5.26 -6.65
C PHE A 114 3.14 -4.78 -5.55
N ILE A 115 3.61 -3.96 -4.60
CA ILE A 115 2.73 -3.37 -3.59
C ILE A 115 1.69 -2.45 -4.24
N VAL A 116 2.12 -1.51 -5.09
CA VAL A 116 1.20 -0.59 -5.77
C VAL A 116 0.19 -1.39 -6.62
N TRP A 117 0.65 -2.42 -7.31
CA TRP A 117 -0.21 -3.29 -8.10
C TRP A 117 -1.25 -4.02 -7.22
N LEU A 118 -0.82 -4.64 -6.11
CA LEU A 118 -1.71 -5.32 -5.18
C LEU A 118 -2.72 -4.37 -4.54
N THR A 119 -2.29 -3.17 -4.14
CA THR A 119 -3.17 -2.18 -3.49
C THR A 119 -4.15 -1.56 -4.46
N SER A 120 -3.74 -1.30 -5.70
CA SER A 120 -4.65 -0.80 -6.74
C SER A 120 -5.68 -1.85 -7.13
N TYR A 121 -5.24 -3.11 -7.29
CA TYR A 121 -6.11 -4.20 -7.74
C TYR A 121 -7.10 -4.65 -6.66
N TYR A 122 -6.65 -4.77 -5.40
CA TYR A 122 -7.47 -5.36 -4.33
C TYR A 122 -8.05 -4.37 -3.34
N LEU A 123 -7.34 -3.28 -3.05
CA LEU A 123 -7.82 -2.28 -2.09
C LEU A 123 -8.64 -1.16 -2.76
N GLN A 124 -8.63 -1.02 -4.10
CA GLN A 124 -9.19 0.14 -4.80
C GLN A 124 -8.69 1.48 -4.22
N VAL A 125 -7.47 1.49 -3.65
CA VAL A 125 -6.84 2.66 -3.02
C VAL A 125 -6.02 3.47 -4.04
N ALA A 126 -6.30 3.35 -5.33
CA ALA A 126 -5.62 4.08 -6.40
C ALA A 126 -6.58 4.54 -7.48
#